data_AF-A0A0W0VUP2-F1
#
_entry.id   AF-A0A0W0VUP2-F1
#
_cell.length_a   1.000
_cell.length_b   1.000
_cell.length_c   1.000
_cell.angle_alpha   90.00
_cell.angle_beta   90.00
_cell.angle_gamma   90.00
#
_symmetry.space_group_name_H-M   'P 1'
#
loop_
_entity.id
_entity.type
_entity.pdbx_description
1 polymer ?
#
loop_
_entity_poly.entity_id
_entity_poly.type
_entity_poly.pdbx_seq_one_letter_code
_entity_poly.pdbx_strand_id
1 'polypeptide(L)'
;MILSSLYVLHVYDYQKREGAQCPIQRLIKEVNPVVLSTCMRHIYVFSEQQVAEKKELLPEIVRTLQTPVLHQKTPHCELLQGNEAYQFLLFWIIAGLNSKKPFADERILADVRKKCRSYESTTSQQKINAWSVNKIVMLALLTDGKHLLNVTKKLDEEQHKVKERQLRSACENCTWAREKGFMPLLSTIDYKVFPEREKMLTHLQEILMLKETKIRQKLESLTKDKTVLSCLFSKKPLKFRLQQDLETIQKMQKILASETLALEATGTSFQV
;
A
#
# COMPACT_ATOMS: atom_id res chain seq x y z
N MET A 1 8.60 5.36 2.47
CA MET A 1 7.17 5.37 2.85
C MET A 1 7.06 4.51 4.08
N ILE A 2 6.56 5.04 5.19
CA ILE A 2 6.42 4.31 6.44
C ILE A 2 4.96 3.89 6.52
N LEU A 3 4.68 2.59 6.42
CA LEU A 3 3.30 2.10 6.49
C LEU A 3 2.75 2.16 7.91
N SER A 4 3.57 2.03 8.95
CA SER A 4 3.11 2.06 10.35
C SER A 4 2.34 3.32 10.75
N SER A 5 2.58 4.44 10.05
CA SER A 5 1.86 5.69 10.25
C SER A 5 0.55 5.80 9.45
N LEU A 6 0.19 4.79 8.65
CA LEU A 6 -1.04 4.77 7.84
C LEU A 6 -2.22 4.31 8.69
N TYR A 7 -3.32 5.05 8.61
CA TYR A 7 -4.61 4.68 9.16
C TYR A 7 -5.69 4.67 8.08
N VAL A 8 -6.60 3.72 8.20
CA VAL A 8 -7.80 3.61 7.36
C VAL A 8 -9.01 3.41 8.26
N LEU A 9 -9.96 4.35 8.21
CA LEU A 9 -11.30 4.11 8.73
C LEU A 9 -12.18 3.66 7.59
N HIS A 10 -12.66 2.43 7.68
CA HIS A 10 -13.59 1.82 6.75
C HIS A 10 -14.98 1.75 7.37
N VAL A 11 -15.96 2.37 6.70
CA VAL A 11 -17.35 2.41 7.13
C VAL A 11 -18.25 1.93 5.99
N TYR A 12 -19.15 1.00 6.28
CA TYR A 12 -20.06 0.40 5.30
C TYR A 12 -21.49 0.34 5.86
N ASP A 13 -22.47 0.59 4.99
CA ASP A 13 -23.90 0.71 5.33
C ASP A 13 -24.22 1.82 6.36
N TYR A 14 -23.44 2.92 6.37
CA TYR A 14 -23.72 4.05 7.25
C TYR A 14 -24.90 4.90 6.78
N GLN A 15 -25.85 5.12 7.69
CA GLN A 15 -26.98 6.02 7.51
C GLN A 15 -26.94 7.11 8.59
N LYS A 16 -26.83 8.37 8.15
CA LYS A 16 -26.89 9.51 9.08
C LYS A 16 -28.32 9.64 9.63
N ARG A 17 -28.45 9.78 10.94
CA ARG A 17 -29.73 10.13 11.59
C ARG A 17 -30.10 11.59 11.35
N GLU A 18 -31.39 11.85 11.18
CA GLU A 18 -31.93 13.21 11.20
C GLU A 18 -31.68 13.85 12.57
N GLY A 19 -31.27 15.12 12.59
CA GLY A 19 -30.98 15.88 13.81
C GLY A 19 -29.70 15.51 14.57
N ALA A 20 -29.08 14.35 14.31
CA ALA A 20 -27.88 13.93 15.03
C ALA A 20 -26.58 14.53 14.47
N GLN A 21 -25.61 14.79 15.36
CA GLN A 21 -24.25 15.10 14.95
C GLN A 21 -23.63 13.90 14.23
N CYS A 22 -23.01 14.15 13.07
CA CYS A 22 -22.42 13.10 12.27
C CYS A 22 -20.96 12.86 12.70
N PRO A 23 -20.63 11.71 13.31
CA PRO A 23 -19.26 11.42 13.76
C PRO A 23 -18.25 11.44 12.60
N ILE A 24 -18.70 11.10 11.39
CA ILE A 24 -17.90 11.20 10.16
C ILE A 24 -17.61 12.65 9.77
N GLN A 25 -18.55 13.58 9.94
CA GLN A 25 -18.28 14.99 9.68
C GLN A 25 -17.24 15.55 10.68
N ARG A 26 -17.29 15.09 11.93
CA ARG A 26 -16.27 15.41 12.93
C ARG A 26 -14.90 14.87 12.51
N LEU A 27 -14.80 13.62 12.06
CA LEU A 27 -13.57 13.07 11.47
C LEU A 27 -13.02 13.94 10.34
N ILE A 28 -13.89 14.30 9.38
CA ILE A 28 -13.49 15.08 8.21
C ILE A 28 -12.97 16.47 8.61
N LYS A 29 -13.63 17.11 9.57
CA LYS A 29 -13.25 18.44 10.05
C LYS A 29 -11.96 18.40 10.87
N GLU A 30 -11.81 17.41 11.74
CA GLU A 30 -10.75 17.39 12.72
C GLU A 30 -9.48 16.66 12.25
N VAL A 31 -9.61 15.54 11.55
CA VAL A 31 -8.48 14.73 11.06
C VAL A 31 -8.10 15.11 9.64
N ASN A 32 -9.06 15.61 8.86
CA ASN A 32 -8.85 15.97 7.46
C ASN A 32 -8.30 14.83 6.57
N PRO A 33 -8.97 13.66 6.51
CA PRO A 33 -8.51 12.51 5.75
C PRO A 33 -8.69 12.70 4.23
N VAL A 34 -7.98 11.89 3.45
CA VAL A 34 -8.35 11.65 2.04
C VAL A 34 -9.60 10.77 2.02
N VAL A 35 -10.68 11.34 1.51
CA VAL A 35 -11.98 10.66 1.40
C VAL A 35 -12.09 9.90 0.08
N LEU A 36 -12.09 8.57 0.18
CA LEU A 36 -12.39 7.63 -0.89
C LEU A 36 -13.79 7.07 -0.61
N SER A 37 -14.78 7.36 -1.44
CA SER A 37 -16.15 6.88 -1.20
C SER A 37 -16.76 6.33 -2.47
N THR A 38 -17.44 5.20 -2.33
CA THR A 38 -18.43 4.69 -3.26
C THR A 38 -19.82 4.85 -2.64
N CYS A 39 -20.87 4.36 -3.28
CA CYS A 39 -22.26 4.58 -2.86
C CYS A 39 -22.57 4.09 -1.44
N MET A 40 -21.94 2.99 -1.01
CA MET A 40 -22.23 2.33 0.29
C MET A 40 -20.98 2.18 1.18
N ARG A 41 -19.79 2.43 0.64
CA ARG A 41 -18.51 2.24 1.32
C ARG A 41 -17.77 3.55 1.41
N HIS A 42 -17.49 3.98 2.63
CA HIS A 42 -16.70 5.16 2.93
C HIS A 42 -15.36 4.72 3.50
N ILE A 43 -14.28 5.14 2.86
CA ILE A 43 -12.91 4.83 3.23
C ILE A 43 -12.19 6.16 3.44
N TYR A 44 -11.72 6.37 4.66
CA TYR A 44 -10.98 7.56 5.06
C TYR A 44 -9.54 7.18 5.29
N VAL A 45 -8.64 7.72 4.47
CA VAL A 45 -7.20 7.47 4.55
C VAL A 45 -6.53 8.67 5.21
N PHE A 46 -5.78 8.44 6.27
CA PHE A 46 -5.07 9.49 7.00
C PHE A 46 -3.80 8.93 7.64
N SER A 47 -2.92 9.82 8.10
CA SER A 47 -1.70 9.43 8.78
C SER A 47 -1.73 9.70 10.28
N GLU A 48 -0.81 9.08 11.01
CA GLU A 48 -0.56 9.32 12.44
C GLU A 48 -0.37 10.81 12.75
N GLN A 49 0.30 11.56 11.85
CA GLN A 49 0.53 13.00 12.01
C GLN A 49 -0.78 13.79 12.08
N GLN A 50 -1.84 13.30 11.43
CA GLN A 50 -3.14 13.96 11.41
C GLN A 50 -3.98 13.68 12.67
N VAL A 51 -3.57 12.72 13.49
CA VAL A 51 -4.28 12.27 14.70
C VAL A 51 -3.44 12.36 15.96
N ALA A 52 -2.17 12.78 15.87
CA ALA A 52 -1.21 12.80 16.96
C ALA A 52 -1.71 13.53 18.22
N GLU A 53 -2.38 14.67 18.05
CA GLU A 53 -2.97 15.48 19.13
C GLU A 53 -4.39 15.06 19.50
N LYS A 54 -4.97 14.07 18.79
CA LYS A 54 -6.38 13.69 18.84
C LYS A 54 -6.55 12.19 19.07
N LYS A 55 -5.70 11.59 19.89
CA LYS A 55 -5.64 10.13 20.10
C LYS A 55 -6.99 9.54 20.54
N GLU A 56 -7.74 10.25 21.39
CA GLU A 56 -9.06 9.82 21.88
C GLU A 56 -10.19 9.95 20.84
N LEU A 57 -9.98 10.74 19.78
CA LEU A 57 -11.01 10.99 18.78
C LEU A 57 -11.38 9.73 17.99
N LEU A 58 -10.39 8.90 17.61
CA LEU A 58 -10.65 7.72 16.79
C LEU A 58 -11.45 6.64 17.55
N PRO A 59 -11.07 6.24 18.78
CA PRO A 59 -11.87 5.31 19.57
C PRO A 59 -13.29 5.83 19.82
N GLU A 60 -13.46 7.14 20.06
CA GLU A 60 -14.76 7.77 20.26
C GLU A 60 -15.65 7.67 19.02
N ILE A 61 -15.09 8.00 17.84
CA ILE A 61 -15.80 7.91 16.56
C ILE A 61 -16.20 6.46 16.26
N VAL A 62 -15.27 5.51 16.42
CA VAL A 62 -15.54 4.08 16.17
C VAL A 62 -16.65 3.58 17.09
N ARG A 63 -16.57 3.88 18.39
CA ARG A 63 -17.60 3.51 19.38
C ARG A 63 -18.96 4.12 19.03
N THR A 64 -18.99 5.39 18.63
CA THR A 64 -20.22 6.07 18.24
C THR A 64 -20.86 5.43 17.01
N LEU A 65 -20.06 5.06 16.01
CA LEU A 65 -20.53 4.38 14.80
C LEU A 65 -21.05 2.97 15.10
N GLN A 66 -20.42 2.25 16.02
CA GLN A 66 -20.80 0.88 16.39
C GLN A 66 -21.94 0.81 17.41
N THR A 67 -22.33 1.94 18.01
CA THR A 67 -23.42 1.97 19.00
C THR A 67 -24.75 1.64 18.31
N PRO A 68 -25.43 0.55 18.70
CA PRO A 68 -26.71 0.16 18.11
C PRO A 68 -27.76 1.24 18.27
N VAL A 69 -28.65 1.32 17.28
CA VAL A 69 -29.69 2.33 17.21
C VAL A 69 -31.01 1.64 16.99
N LEU A 70 -32.04 2.10 17.69
CA LEU A 70 -33.39 1.65 17.42
C LEU A 70 -33.76 1.94 15.96
N HIS A 71 -34.25 0.90 15.27
CA HIS A 71 -34.70 0.94 13.87
C HIS A 71 -33.63 1.25 12.81
N GLN A 72 -32.33 1.19 13.14
CA GLN A 72 -31.27 1.29 12.13
C GLN A 72 -30.33 0.10 12.19
N LYS A 73 -29.85 -0.32 11.01
CA LYS A 73 -28.78 -1.31 10.92
C LYS A 73 -27.50 -0.68 11.48
N THR A 74 -26.84 -1.37 12.41
CA THR A 74 -25.51 -0.95 12.88
C THR A 74 -24.54 -0.98 11.70
N PRO A 75 -23.87 0.15 11.37
CA PRO A 75 -22.93 0.17 10.27
C PRO A 75 -21.74 -0.72 10.60
N HIS A 76 -21.18 -1.34 9.58
CA HIS A 76 -19.87 -1.97 9.74
C HIS A 76 -18.82 -0.86 9.80
N CYS A 77 -18.00 -0.89 10.85
CA CYS A 77 -16.97 0.11 11.10
C CYS A 77 -15.70 -0.59 11.57
N GLU A 78 -14.61 -0.34 10.86
CA GLU A 78 -13.31 -0.96 11.08
C GLU A 78 -12.22 0.13 10.99
N LEU A 79 -11.36 0.19 12.01
CA LEU A 79 -10.18 1.05 12.04
C LEU A 79 -8.95 0.16 11.86
N LEU A 80 -8.26 0.34 10.75
CA LEU A 80 -7.06 -0.40 10.38
C LEU A 80 -5.84 0.50 10.48
N GLN A 81 -4.70 -0.09 10.85
CA GLN A 81 -3.41 0.60 10.92
C GLN A 81 -2.34 -0.17 10.15
N GLY A 82 -1.34 0.52 9.64
CA GLY A 82 -0.09 -0.12 9.23
C GLY A 82 -0.25 -0.97 7.97
N ASN A 83 0.31 -2.18 8.04
CA ASN A 83 0.23 -3.16 6.97
C ASN A 83 -1.21 -3.60 6.70
N GLU A 84 -2.02 -3.80 7.73
CA GLU A 84 -3.42 -4.22 7.59
C GLU A 84 -4.22 -3.18 6.82
N ALA A 85 -4.00 -1.89 7.11
CA ALA A 85 -4.62 -0.79 6.39
C ALA A 85 -4.25 -0.79 4.89
N TYR A 86 -2.97 -0.98 4.57
CA TYR A 86 -2.52 -1.00 3.17
C TYR A 86 -3.01 -2.24 2.42
N GLN A 87 -2.93 -3.42 3.05
CA GLN A 87 -3.45 -4.67 2.51
C GLN A 87 -4.95 -4.58 2.22
N PHE A 88 -5.73 -4.01 3.14
CA PHE A 88 -7.15 -3.74 2.94
C PHE A 88 -7.39 -2.85 1.72
N LEU A 89 -6.65 -1.75 1.58
CA LEU A 89 -6.78 -0.84 0.43
C LEU A 89 -6.46 -1.55 -0.88
N LEU A 90 -5.41 -2.38 -0.92
CA LEU A 90 -5.05 -3.18 -2.10
C LEU A 90 -6.15 -4.17 -2.47
N PHE A 91 -6.69 -4.91 -1.49
CA PHE A 91 -7.73 -5.89 -1.75
C PHE A 91 -9.04 -5.22 -2.18
N TRP A 92 -9.37 -4.07 -1.59
CA TRP A 92 -10.52 -3.27 -1.97
C TRP A 92 -10.40 -2.69 -3.39
N ILE A 93 -9.25 -2.11 -3.75
CA ILE A 93 -9.09 -1.42 -5.05
C ILE A 93 -9.16 -2.38 -6.24
N ILE A 94 -8.83 -3.66 -6.04
CA ILE A 94 -9.03 -4.74 -7.03
C ILE A 94 -10.42 -5.38 -6.95
N ALA A 95 -11.38 -4.74 -6.31
CA ALA A 95 -12.76 -5.19 -6.15
C ALA A 95 -12.95 -6.49 -5.35
N GLY A 96 -12.03 -6.84 -4.44
CA GLY A 96 -12.15 -8.03 -3.60
C GLY A 96 -13.27 -7.98 -2.56
N LEU A 97 -13.81 -6.79 -2.27
CA LEU A 97 -14.92 -6.60 -1.35
C LEU A 97 -16.28 -6.42 -2.07
N ASN A 98 -16.34 -6.60 -3.39
CA ASN A 98 -17.56 -6.43 -4.17
C ASN A 98 -18.25 -7.78 -4.38
N SER A 99 -19.38 -8.01 -3.69
CA SER A 99 -20.14 -9.26 -3.81
C SER A 99 -20.82 -9.47 -5.17
N LYS A 100 -21.12 -8.39 -5.91
CA LYS A 100 -21.82 -8.48 -7.20
C LYS A 100 -20.87 -8.73 -8.37
N LYS A 101 -19.66 -8.16 -8.31
CA LYS A 101 -18.62 -8.24 -9.35
C LYS A 101 -17.24 -8.39 -8.71
N PRO A 102 -16.98 -9.50 -8.00
CA PRO A 102 -15.69 -9.71 -7.34
C PRO A 102 -14.58 -9.76 -8.37
N PHE A 103 -13.51 -8.98 -8.15
CA PHE A 103 -12.30 -8.94 -8.97
C PHE A 103 -12.45 -8.53 -10.45
N ALA A 104 -13.66 -8.14 -10.86
CA ALA A 104 -13.99 -7.74 -12.24
C ALA A 104 -14.46 -6.28 -12.35
N ASP A 105 -14.42 -5.51 -11.26
CA ASP A 105 -14.90 -4.12 -11.24
C ASP A 105 -13.75 -3.11 -11.32
N GLU A 106 -13.27 -2.86 -12.54
CA GLU A 106 -12.19 -1.87 -12.79
C GLU A 106 -12.59 -0.42 -12.44
N ARG A 107 -13.89 -0.16 -12.24
CA ARG A 107 -14.41 1.18 -11.93
C ARG A 107 -13.90 1.67 -10.58
N ILE A 108 -13.64 0.78 -9.61
CA ILE A 108 -13.10 1.17 -8.30
C ILE A 108 -11.74 1.86 -8.47
N LEU A 109 -10.81 1.25 -9.21
CA LEU A 109 -9.51 1.85 -9.49
C LEU A 109 -9.64 3.15 -10.29
N ALA A 110 -10.55 3.20 -11.26
CA ALA A 110 -10.82 4.41 -12.05
C ALA A 110 -11.33 5.57 -11.18
N ASP A 111 -12.25 5.29 -10.26
CA ASP A 111 -12.82 6.27 -9.32
C ASP A 111 -11.77 6.76 -8.33
N VAL A 112 -10.94 5.87 -7.77
CA VAL A 112 -9.81 6.26 -6.90
C VAL A 112 -8.84 7.16 -7.67
N ARG A 113 -8.50 6.82 -8.92
CA ARG A 113 -7.65 7.67 -9.77
C ARG A 113 -8.26 9.05 -9.98
N LYS A 114 -9.57 9.13 -10.27
CA LYS A 114 -10.29 10.40 -10.43
C LYS A 114 -10.28 11.21 -9.14
N LYS A 115 -10.47 10.55 -7.98
CA LYS A 115 -10.37 11.21 -6.66
C LYS A 115 -8.97 11.77 -6.43
N CYS A 116 -7.91 10.99 -6.62
CA CYS A 116 -6.53 11.46 -6.47
C CYS A 116 -6.25 12.70 -7.34
N ARG A 117 -6.62 12.67 -8.63
CA ARG A 117 -6.51 13.84 -9.51
C ARG A 117 -7.27 15.06 -8.98
N SER A 118 -8.46 14.86 -8.41
CA SER A 118 -9.23 15.95 -7.81
C SER A 118 -8.57 16.57 -6.57
N TYR A 119 -7.73 15.83 -5.85
CA TYR A 119 -6.91 16.36 -4.75
C TYR A 119 -5.66 17.07 -5.27
N GLU A 120 -5.07 16.60 -6.37
CA GLU A 120 -3.90 17.23 -7.02
C GLU A 120 -4.21 18.61 -7.61
N SER A 121 -5.38 18.79 -8.21
CA SER A 121 -5.76 20.03 -8.90
C SER A 121 -6.66 20.97 -8.09
N THR A 122 -6.88 20.70 -6.81
CA THR A 122 -7.78 21.51 -5.98
C THR A 122 -7.14 22.81 -5.51
N THR A 123 -7.97 23.84 -5.34
CA THR A 123 -7.59 25.10 -4.67
C THR A 123 -7.94 25.10 -3.18
N SER A 124 -8.61 24.06 -2.67
CA SER A 124 -9.00 23.97 -1.26
C SER A 124 -7.80 23.64 -0.39
N GLN A 125 -7.43 24.54 0.52
CA GLN A 125 -6.31 24.34 1.45
C GLN A 125 -6.46 23.05 2.28
N GLN A 126 -7.69 22.74 2.69
CA GLN A 126 -8.00 21.52 3.43
C GLN A 126 -7.60 20.28 2.62
N LYS A 127 -8.03 20.18 1.36
CA LYS A 127 -7.68 19.06 0.49
C LYS A 127 -6.19 19.02 0.13
N ILE A 128 -5.56 20.18 -0.08
CA ILE A 128 -4.12 20.28 -0.32
C ILE A 128 -3.35 19.69 0.87
N ASN A 129 -3.73 20.05 2.10
CA ASN A 129 -3.09 19.53 3.31
C ASN A 129 -3.28 18.01 3.43
N ALA A 130 -4.53 17.52 3.29
CA ALA A 130 -4.83 16.09 3.33
C ALA A 130 -4.03 15.31 2.28
N TRP A 131 -3.94 15.85 1.07
CA TRP A 131 -3.19 15.23 -0.03
C TRP A 131 -1.70 15.23 0.23
N SER A 132 -1.11 16.34 0.68
CA SER A 132 0.34 16.47 0.89
C SER A 132 0.89 15.37 1.80
N VAL A 133 0.14 15.03 2.85
CA VAL A 133 0.51 14.00 3.84
C VAL A 133 0.33 12.59 3.29
N ASN A 134 -0.72 12.35 2.49
CA ASN A 134 -1.10 11.00 2.05
C ASN A 134 -0.65 10.67 0.61
N LYS A 135 -0.11 11.64 -0.14
CA LYS A 135 0.19 11.53 -1.58
C LYS A 135 1.03 10.31 -1.91
N ILE A 136 2.08 10.05 -1.16
CA ILE A 136 3.00 8.93 -1.44
C ILE A 136 2.27 7.59 -1.34
N VAL A 137 1.45 7.40 -0.30
CA VAL A 137 0.65 6.17 -0.10
C VAL A 137 -0.43 6.05 -1.18
N MET A 138 -1.07 7.15 -1.56
CA MET A 138 -2.10 7.12 -2.59
C MET A 138 -1.54 6.82 -3.98
N LEU A 139 -0.38 7.36 -4.33
CA LEU A 139 0.31 7.02 -5.58
C LEU A 139 0.84 5.58 -5.57
N ALA A 140 1.32 5.11 -4.41
CA ALA A 140 1.69 3.72 -4.18
C ALA A 140 0.53 2.78 -4.49
N LEU A 141 -0.63 3.04 -3.87
CA LEU A 141 -1.86 2.27 -4.03
C LEU A 141 -2.34 2.24 -5.49
N LEU A 142 -2.27 3.36 -6.21
CA LEU A 142 -2.67 3.41 -7.62
C LEU A 142 -1.78 2.55 -8.52
N THR A 143 -0.47 2.55 -8.28
CA THR A 143 0.48 1.73 -9.03
C THR A 143 0.29 0.25 -8.70
N ASP A 144 0.33 -0.10 -7.42
CA ASP A 144 0.23 -1.49 -6.96
C ASP A 144 -1.13 -2.08 -7.34
N GLY A 145 -2.22 -1.33 -7.15
CA GLY A 145 -3.58 -1.72 -7.52
C GLY A 145 -3.74 -1.96 -9.03
N LYS A 146 -3.08 -1.16 -9.89
CA LYS A 146 -3.08 -1.39 -11.34
C LYS A 146 -2.43 -2.73 -11.68
N HIS A 147 -1.29 -3.05 -11.06
CA HIS A 147 -0.58 -4.29 -11.34
C HIS A 147 -1.31 -5.52 -10.78
N LEU A 148 -1.84 -5.44 -9.55
CA LEU A 148 -2.65 -6.51 -8.96
C LEU A 148 -3.95 -6.75 -9.72
N LEU A 149 -4.60 -5.71 -10.27
CA LEU A 149 -5.77 -5.87 -11.14
C LEU A 149 -5.43 -6.64 -12.43
N ASN A 150 -4.19 -6.57 -12.93
CA ASN A 150 -3.77 -7.42 -14.05
C ASN A 150 -3.52 -8.88 -13.62
N VAL A 151 -3.21 -9.12 -12.34
CA VAL A 151 -3.10 -10.48 -11.78
C VAL A 151 -4.48 -11.11 -11.69
N THR A 152 -5.53 -10.36 -11.32
CA THR A 152 -6.89 -10.91 -11.22
C THR A 152 -7.36 -11.55 -12.53
N LYS A 153 -7.06 -10.90 -13.67
CA LYS A 153 -7.39 -11.38 -15.03
C LYS A 153 -6.69 -12.68 -15.42
N LYS A 154 -5.52 -12.95 -14.85
CA LYS A 154 -4.76 -14.19 -15.12
C LYS A 154 -5.29 -15.37 -14.32
N LEU A 155 -6.04 -15.09 -13.26
CA LEU A 155 -6.69 -16.06 -12.40
C LEU A 155 -8.18 -16.17 -12.74
N ASP A 156 -8.60 -15.83 -13.97
CA ASP A 156 -10.01 -15.83 -14.37
C ASP A 156 -10.61 -17.24 -14.49
N GLU A 157 -9.77 -18.25 -14.80
CA GLU A 157 -10.19 -19.65 -14.89
C GLU A 157 -10.26 -20.36 -13.53
N GLU A 158 -9.72 -19.74 -12.48
CA GLU A 158 -9.68 -20.30 -11.13
C GLU A 158 -11.04 -20.25 -10.43
N GLN A 159 -11.30 -21.23 -9.56
CA GLN A 159 -12.48 -21.19 -8.70
C GLN A 159 -12.44 -19.94 -7.80
N HIS A 160 -13.58 -19.27 -7.61
CA HIS A 160 -13.65 -18.00 -6.87
C HIS A 160 -12.94 -18.08 -5.51
N LYS A 161 -13.17 -19.13 -4.70
CA LYS A 161 -12.54 -19.24 -3.37
C LYS A 161 -11.01 -19.36 -3.44
N VAL A 162 -10.51 -20.06 -4.45
CA VAL A 162 -9.06 -20.22 -4.69
C VAL A 162 -8.47 -18.89 -5.15
N LYS A 163 -9.10 -18.24 -6.14
CA LYS A 163 -8.75 -16.91 -6.63
C LYS A 163 -8.71 -15.87 -5.50
N GLU A 164 -9.72 -15.85 -4.65
CA GLU A 164 -9.79 -14.94 -3.51
C GLU A 164 -8.60 -15.14 -2.56
N ARG A 165 -8.29 -16.40 -2.20
CA ARG A 165 -7.16 -16.73 -1.32
C ARG A 165 -5.84 -16.26 -1.94
N GLN A 166 -5.60 -16.59 -3.20
CA GLN A 166 -4.40 -16.19 -3.93
C GLN A 166 -4.25 -14.66 -4.01
N LEU A 167 -5.34 -13.94 -4.24
CA LEU A 167 -5.32 -12.47 -4.29
C LEU A 167 -5.13 -11.83 -2.91
N ARG A 168 -5.63 -12.44 -1.84
CA ARG A 168 -5.30 -12.02 -0.47
C ARG A 168 -3.82 -12.18 -0.20
N SER A 169 -3.25 -13.35 -0.51
CA SER A 169 -1.80 -13.59 -0.42
C SER A 169 -1.00 -12.61 -1.27
N ALA A 170 -1.47 -12.28 -2.48
CA ALA A 170 -0.82 -11.26 -3.31
C ALA A 170 -0.83 -9.86 -2.68
N CYS A 171 -1.93 -9.47 -2.03
CA CYS A 171 -2.02 -8.18 -1.32
C CYS A 171 -1.10 -8.15 -0.09
N GLU A 172 -1.04 -9.24 0.67
CA GLU A 172 -0.13 -9.41 1.83
C GLU A 172 1.33 -9.29 1.40
N ASN A 173 1.71 -10.06 0.40
CA ASN A 173 3.06 -10.06 -0.16
C ASN A 173 3.44 -8.71 -0.76
N CYS A 174 2.49 -8.03 -1.42
CA CYS A 174 2.69 -6.67 -1.94
C CYS A 174 2.94 -5.68 -0.81
N THR A 175 2.15 -5.77 0.25
CA THR A 175 2.30 -4.92 1.44
C THR A 175 3.65 -5.14 2.11
N TRP A 176 4.05 -6.41 2.32
CA TRP A 176 5.34 -6.76 2.91
C TRP A 176 6.50 -6.20 2.07
N ALA A 177 6.49 -6.41 0.75
CA ALA A 177 7.56 -5.93 -0.12
C ALA A 177 7.66 -4.40 -0.11
N ARG A 178 6.52 -3.71 0.04
CA ARG A 178 6.45 -2.26 0.20
C ARG A 178 7.05 -1.79 1.52
N GLU A 179 6.66 -2.44 2.63
CA GLU A 179 7.12 -2.12 3.98
C GLU A 179 8.64 -2.27 4.09
N LYS A 180 9.18 -3.38 3.58
CA LYS A 180 10.63 -3.64 3.59
C LYS A 180 11.42 -2.79 2.59
N GLY A 181 10.72 -2.00 1.76
CA GLY A 181 11.33 -1.01 0.87
C GLY A 181 11.79 -1.54 -0.48
N PHE A 182 11.39 -2.75 -0.89
CA PHE A 182 11.76 -3.30 -2.21
C PHE A 182 11.15 -2.49 -3.35
N MET A 183 9.88 -2.09 -3.21
CA MET A 183 9.11 -1.46 -4.30
C MET A 183 9.71 -0.13 -4.81
N PRO A 184 10.17 0.81 -3.96
CA PRO A 184 10.85 2.01 -4.45
C PRO A 184 12.22 1.75 -5.08
N LEU A 185 12.89 0.64 -4.71
CA LEU A 185 14.22 0.31 -5.23
C LEU A 185 14.14 -0.40 -6.58
N LEU A 186 13.15 -1.27 -6.80
CA LEU A 186 13.08 -2.15 -7.94
C LEU A 186 12.06 -1.64 -8.98
N SER A 187 12.51 -1.33 -10.18
CA SER A 187 11.68 -0.74 -11.25
C SER A 187 10.89 -1.75 -12.08
N THR A 188 11.12 -3.06 -11.91
CA THR A 188 10.61 -4.13 -12.80
C THR A 188 10.11 -5.35 -12.02
N ILE A 189 9.35 -5.13 -10.95
CA ILE A 189 8.74 -6.22 -10.18
C ILE A 189 7.60 -6.84 -11.00
N ASP A 190 7.58 -8.18 -11.11
CA ASP A 190 6.46 -8.91 -11.71
C ASP A 190 5.45 -9.22 -10.62
N TYR A 191 4.25 -8.65 -10.69
CA TYR A 191 3.22 -8.89 -9.68
C TYR A 191 2.60 -10.29 -9.80
N LYS A 192 2.84 -11.02 -10.90
CA LYS A 192 2.32 -12.38 -11.07
C LYS A 192 2.86 -13.38 -10.06
N VAL A 193 4.03 -13.14 -9.49
CA VAL A 193 4.63 -14.04 -8.48
C VAL A 193 4.11 -13.76 -7.08
N PHE A 194 3.37 -12.67 -6.87
CA PHE A 194 2.92 -12.24 -5.53
C PHE A 194 1.89 -13.17 -4.87
N PRO A 195 1.04 -13.93 -5.58
CA PRO A 195 0.21 -14.95 -4.96
C PRO A 195 1.00 -16.02 -4.18
N GLU A 196 2.27 -16.26 -4.55
CA GLU A 196 3.10 -17.34 -4.00
C GLU A 196 4.34 -16.76 -3.32
N ARG A 197 4.41 -16.86 -1.99
CA ARG A 197 5.47 -16.23 -1.18
C ARG A 197 6.87 -16.62 -1.65
N GLU A 198 7.12 -17.91 -1.84
CA GLU A 198 8.42 -18.44 -2.26
C GLU A 198 8.87 -17.87 -3.60
N LYS A 199 7.99 -17.94 -4.61
CA LYS A 199 8.26 -17.38 -5.95
C LYS A 199 8.52 -15.89 -5.90
N MET A 200 7.78 -15.14 -5.07
CA MET A 200 8.04 -13.73 -4.86
C MET A 200 9.44 -13.47 -4.27
N LEU A 201 9.84 -14.21 -3.23
CA LEU A 201 11.15 -14.04 -2.61
C LEU A 201 12.29 -14.33 -3.61
N THR A 202 12.19 -15.43 -4.38
CA THR A 202 13.14 -15.77 -5.44
C THR A 202 13.23 -14.67 -6.49
N HIS A 203 12.09 -14.18 -6.99
CA HIS A 203 12.06 -13.10 -7.98
C HIS A 203 12.69 -11.79 -7.46
N LEU A 204 12.43 -11.42 -6.20
CA LEU A 204 13.04 -10.25 -5.58
C LEU A 204 14.56 -10.41 -5.45
N GLN A 205 15.03 -11.61 -5.10
CA GLN A 205 16.47 -11.92 -5.02
C GLN A 205 17.13 -11.78 -6.39
N GLU A 206 16.54 -12.34 -7.44
CA GLU A 206 17.03 -12.24 -8.82
C GLU A 206 17.16 -10.78 -9.28
N ILE A 207 16.12 -9.96 -9.07
CA ILE A 207 16.16 -8.54 -9.45
C ILE A 207 17.25 -7.80 -8.66
N LEU A 208 17.42 -8.08 -7.37
CA LEU A 208 18.45 -7.45 -6.55
C LEU A 208 19.86 -7.80 -7.03
N MET A 209 20.12 -9.07 -7.35
CA MET A 209 21.42 -9.51 -7.89
C MET A 209 21.73 -8.82 -9.24
N LEU A 210 20.73 -8.73 -10.12
CA LEU A 210 20.86 -8.02 -11.40
C LEU A 210 21.16 -6.53 -11.19
N LYS A 211 20.48 -5.89 -10.23
CA LYS A 211 20.69 -4.48 -9.91
C LYS A 211 22.06 -4.24 -9.29
N GLU A 212 22.49 -5.11 -8.37
CA GLU A 212 23.82 -5.06 -7.77
C GLU A 212 24.92 -5.14 -8.83
N THR A 213 24.82 -6.13 -9.73
CA THR A 213 25.76 -6.34 -10.83
C THR A 213 25.88 -5.09 -11.70
N LYS A 214 24.74 -4.49 -12.09
CA LYS A 214 24.72 -3.25 -12.89
C LYS A 214 25.37 -2.08 -12.16
N ILE A 215 25.16 -1.94 -10.85
CA ILE A 215 25.77 -0.88 -10.05
C ILE A 215 27.28 -1.08 -9.94
N ARG A 216 27.75 -2.30 -9.67
CA ARG A 216 29.18 -2.63 -9.60
C ARG A 216 29.89 -2.35 -10.92
N GLN A 217 29.33 -2.81 -12.04
CA GLN A 217 29.86 -2.50 -13.39
C GLN A 217 29.97 -0.99 -13.64
N LYS A 218 28.97 -0.21 -13.22
CA LYS A 218 28.98 1.24 -13.37
C LYS A 218 30.00 1.93 -12.45
N LEU A 219 30.23 1.40 -11.25
CA LEU A 219 31.28 1.90 -10.35
C LEU A 219 32.68 1.60 -10.89
N GLU A 220 32.87 0.43 -11.49
CA GLU A 220 34.12 0.04 -12.14
C GLU A 220 34.42 0.94 -13.34
N SER A 221 33.43 1.21 -14.20
CA SER A 221 33.61 2.11 -15.35
C SER A 221 33.99 3.53 -14.91
N LEU A 222 33.34 4.05 -13.87
CA LEU A 222 33.65 5.36 -13.27
C LEU A 222 35.05 5.43 -12.64
N THR A 223 35.64 4.29 -12.29
CA THR A 223 37.01 4.22 -11.71
C THR A 223 38.08 4.15 -12.81
N LYS A 224 37.73 3.60 -13.98
CA LYS A 224 38.62 3.51 -15.15
C LYS A 224 38.70 4.82 -15.94
N ASP A 225 37.61 5.59 -16.01
CA ASP A 225 37.58 6.92 -16.64
C ASP A 225 38.27 7.98 -15.75
N LYS A 226 39.59 8.13 -15.90
CA LYS A 226 40.43 9.12 -15.17
C LYS A 226 40.11 10.60 -15.50
N THR A 227 39.17 10.89 -16.40
CA THR A 227 38.94 12.22 -17.00
C THR A 227 37.58 12.86 -16.68
N VAL A 228 36.90 12.48 -15.59
CA VAL A 228 35.60 13.08 -15.24
C VAL A 228 35.72 13.98 -14.02
N LEU A 229 36.48 15.08 -14.16
CA LEU A 229 36.47 16.24 -13.26
C LEU A 229 35.06 16.86 -13.11
N SER A 230 34.13 16.56 -14.03
CA SER A 230 32.73 17.00 -13.95
C SER A 230 31.90 16.28 -12.88
N CYS A 231 32.40 15.20 -12.25
CA CYS A 231 31.71 14.50 -11.18
C CYS A 231 31.87 15.21 -9.80
N LEU A 232 32.86 16.09 -9.66
CA LEU A 232 33.18 16.79 -8.41
C LEU A 232 32.25 17.98 -8.12
N PHE A 233 31.55 18.51 -9.12
CA PHE A 233 30.74 19.74 -8.99
C PHE A 233 29.22 19.50 -8.85
N SER A 234 28.78 18.24 -8.74
CA SER A 234 27.37 17.94 -8.44
C SER A 234 27.15 17.81 -6.94
N LYS A 235 26.05 18.36 -6.42
CA LYS A 235 25.71 18.40 -4.97
C LYS A 235 25.65 17.01 -4.28
N LYS A 236 25.73 15.90 -5.03
CA LYS A 236 26.07 14.53 -4.55
C LYS A 236 26.77 13.76 -5.68
N PRO A 237 28.07 13.42 -5.57
CA PRO A 237 28.78 12.72 -6.65
C PRO A 237 28.13 11.36 -6.92
N LEU A 238 27.91 11.05 -8.20
CA LEU A 238 27.22 9.83 -8.66
C LEU A 238 27.78 8.55 -7.99
N LYS A 239 29.09 8.49 -7.80
CA LYS A 239 29.78 7.38 -7.10
C LYS A 239 29.23 7.14 -5.69
N PHE A 240 29.03 8.21 -4.91
CA PHE A 240 28.49 8.12 -3.56
C PHE A 240 27.06 7.59 -3.56
N ARG A 241 26.21 8.06 -4.49
CA ARG A 241 24.84 7.53 -4.64
C ARG A 241 24.84 6.03 -4.97
N LEU A 242 25.70 5.59 -5.87
CA LEU A 242 25.81 4.18 -6.24
C LEU A 242 26.30 3.32 -5.06
N GLN A 243 27.19 3.84 -4.21
CA GLN A 243 27.60 3.16 -2.97
C GLN A 243 26.44 3.04 -1.98
N GLN A 244 25.66 4.10 -1.77
CA GLN A 244 24.46 4.05 -0.93
C GLN A 244 23.41 3.04 -1.45
N ASP A 245 23.24 2.97 -2.77
CA ASP A 245 22.36 1.99 -3.40
C ASP A 245 22.86 0.55 -3.14
N LEU A 246 24.19 0.30 -3.17
CA LEU A 246 24.76 -1.02 -2.82
C LEU A 246 24.52 -1.40 -1.35
N GLU A 247 24.75 -0.47 -0.41
CA GLU A 247 24.48 -0.71 1.01
C GLU A 247 23.01 -1.06 1.24
N THR A 248 22.11 -0.36 0.54
CA THR A 248 20.67 -0.63 0.57
C THR A 248 20.34 -2.01 0.02
N ILE A 249 20.95 -2.42 -1.10
CA ILE A 249 20.78 -3.76 -1.68
C ILE A 249 21.25 -4.84 -0.71
N GLN A 250 22.41 -4.67 -0.08
CA GLN A 250 22.94 -5.63 0.90
C GLN A 250 21.99 -5.79 2.10
N LYS A 251 21.42 -4.69 2.59
CA LYS A 251 20.40 -4.75 3.65
C LYS A 251 19.17 -5.55 3.20
N MET A 252 18.71 -5.36 1.97
CA MET A 252 17.55 -6.10 1.43
C MET A 252 17.85 -7.59 1.20
N GLN A 253 19.05 -7.93 0.72
CA GLN A 253 19.49 -9.32 0.59
C GLN A 253 19.51 -10.04 1.95
N LYS A 254 19.94 -9.37 3.02
CA LYS A 254 19.87 -9.93 4.39
C LYS A 254 18.42 -10.19 4.83
N ILE A 255 17.51 -9.27 4.52
CA ILE A 255 16.08 -9.46 4.80
C ILE A 255 15.55 -10.69 4.05
N LEU A 256 15.84 -10.82 2.75
CA LEU A 256 15.41 -11.98 1.96
C LEU A 256 15.97 -13.29 2.54
N ALA A 257 17.27 -13.34 2.85
CA ALA A 257 17.87 -14.54 3.44
C ALA A 257 17.18 -14.96 4.75
N SER A 258 16.88 -14.00 5.63
CA SER A 258 16.17 -14.30 6.89
C SER A 258 14.74 -14.82 6.66
N GLU A 259 14.06 -14.33 5.64
CA GLU A 259 12.68 -14.70 5.32
C GLU A 259 12.59 -16.05 4.61
N THR A 260 13.55 -16.35 3.72
CA THR A 260 13.68 -17.67 3.10
C THR A 260 13.95 -18.74 4.17
N LEU A 261 14.89 -18.48 5.10
CA LEU A 261 15.17 -19.41 6.21
C LEU A 261 13.95 -19.62 7.11
N ALA A 262 13.20 -18.56 7.42
CA ALA A 262 11.98 -18.68 8.21
C ALA A 262 10.92 -19.53 7.49
N LEU A 263 10.79 -19.38 6.17
CA LEU A 263 9.86 -20.16 5.36
C LEU A 263 10.22 -21.65 5.36
N GLU A 264 11.51 -21.98 5.17
CA GLU A 264 12.03 -23.35 5.23
C GLU A 264 11.79 -24.01 6.59
N ALA A 265 11.98 -23.25 7.68
CA ALA A 265 11.74 -23.72 9.04
C ALA A 265 10.25 -23.99 9.33
N THR A 266 9.34 -23.22 8.72
CA THR A 266 7.89 -23.47 8.82
C THR A 266 7.41 -24.59 7.91
N GLY A 267 8.12 -24.86 6.80
CA GLY A 267 7.79 -25.93 5.84
C GLY A 267 8.18 -27.33 6.31
N THR A 268 9.02 -27.46 7.34
CA THR A 268 9.50 -28.76 7.87
C THR A 268 8.57 -29.41 8.92
N SER A 269 7.38 -28.84 9.20
CA SER A 269 6.44 -29.39 10.21
C SER A 269 5.30 -30.27 9.67
N PHE A 270 5.34 -30.68 8.40
CA PHE A 270 4.37 -31.62 7.82
C PHE A 270 5.06 -32.86 7.23
N GLN A 271 5.72 -33.63 8.08
CA GLN A 271 5.97 -35.05 7.85
C GLN A 271 5.69 -35.82 9.14
N VAL A 272 4.45 -36.31 9.29
CA VAL A 272 4.12 -37.59 9.94
C VAL A 272 3.00 -38.23 9.13
#